data_AF-A0A1C6AEW8-F1
#
_entry.id   AF-A0A1C6AEW8-F1
#
_cell.length_a   1.000
_cell.length_b   1.000
_cell.length_c   1.000
_cell.angle_alpha   90.00
_cell.angle_beta   90.00
_cell.angle_gamma   90.00
#
_symmetry.space_group_name_H-M   'P 1'
#
loop_
_entity.id
_entity.type
_entity.pdbx_description
1 polymer ?
#
loop_
_entity_poly.entity_id
_entity_poly.type
_entity_poly.pdbx_seq_one_letter_code
_entity_poly.pdbx_strand_id
1 'polypeptide(L)'
;MLNAPNVRCYAAERISQWKDVMTNSLLNSQVQVGVEMWRYNPRKLSTRNIVDELSLALALREDADERVEEAVEEMMNELWRKIDSYRN
;
A
#
# COMPACT_ATOMS: atom_id res chain seq x y z
N MET A 1 13.53 0.59 -17.41
CA MET A 1 14.33 0.16 -16.23
C MET A 1 13.86 -1.23 -15.84
N LEU A 2 14.75 -2.22 -15.76
CA LEU A 2 14.45 -3.67 -15.89
C LEU A 2 14.96 -4.53 -14.72
N ASN A 3 15.09 -3.98 -13.51
CA ASN A 3 15.32 -4.80 -12.33
C ASN A 3 14.00 -4.90 -11.54
N ALA A 4 13.46 -6.12 -11.44
CA ALA A 4 12.42 -6.40 -10.44
C ALA A 4 12.98 -6.08 -9.05
N PRO A 5 12.19 -5.48 -8.15
CA PRO A 5 12.68 -5.13 -6.82
C PRO A 5 13.12 -6.41 -6.10
N ASN A 6 14.43 -6.55 -5.89
CA ASN A 6 15.06 -7.72 -5.26
C ASN A 6 14.88 -7.73 -3.73
N VAL A 7 14.20 -6.71 -3.21
CA VAL A 7 13.98 -6.45 -1.78
C VAL A 7 12.51 -6.70 -1.50
N ARG A 8 12.20 -7.66 -0.61
CA ARG A 8 10.83 -7.89 -0.15
C ARG A 8 10.40 -6.73 0.75
N CYS A 9 9.23 -6.16 0.48
CA CYS A 9 8.65 -5.11 1.31
C CYS A 9 7.52 -5.65 2.19
N TYR A 10 7.56 -5.29 3.47
CA TYR A 10 6.52 -5.62 4.45
C TYR A 10 5.90 -4.34 4.99
N ALA A 11 4.57 -4.25 4.94
CA ALA A 11 3.82 -3.12 5.48
C ALA A 11 2.86 -3.59 6.60
N ALA A 12 2.87 -2.92 7.74
CA ALA A 12 1.85 -3.14 8.78
C ALA A 12 1.59 -1.92 9.66
N GLU A 13 0.51 -2.00 10.44
CA GLU A 13 0.09 -0.94 11.37
C GLU A 13 0.82 -1.02 12.71
N ARG A 14 1.16 -2.24 13.17
CA ARG A 14 1.70 -2.46 14.52
C ARG A 14 2.89 -3.40 14.49
N ILE A 15 3.90 -3.07 15.30
CA ILE A 15 5.11 -3.88 15.49
C ILE A 15 4.77 -5.30 15.99
N SER A 16 3.69 -5.46 16.75
CA SER A 16 3.23 -6.78 17.21
C SER A 16 2.85 -7.73 16.06
N GLN A 17 2.45 -7.19 14.91
CA GLN A 17 2.14 -7.99 13.71
C GLN A 17 3.39 -8.50 13.00
N TRP A 18 4.58 -8.04 13.38
CA TRP A 18 5.85 -8.46 12.77
C TRP A 18 6.56 -9.57 13.52
N LYS A 19 6.00 -10.11 14.60
CA LYS A 19 6.65 -11.17 15.40
C LYS A 19 7.16 -12.35 14.55
N ASP A 20 6.35 -12.84 13.61
CA ASP A 20 6.72 -13.99 12.78
C ASP A 20 7.66 -13.63 11.62
N VAL A 21 7.60 -12.39 11.14
CA VAL A 21 8.44 -11.86 10.05
C VAL A 21 9.82 -11.42 10.57
N MET A 22 9.89 -10.97 11.83
CA MET A 22 11.11 -10.52 12.49
C MET A 22 12.19 -11.59 12.53
N THR A 23 11.83 -12.80 12.95
CA THR A 23 12.78 -13.88 13.14
C THR A 23 13.31 -14.46 11.84
N ASN A 24 12.48 -14.53 10.79
CA ASN A 24 12.82 -15.19 9.54
C ASN A 24 13.48 -14.29 8.50
N SER A 25 13.21 -12.97 8.55
CA SER A 25 13.62 -12.04 7.49
C SER A 25 14.34 -10.79 8.01
N LEU A 26 13.87 -10.17 9.11
CA LEU A 26 14.42 -8.90 9.59
C LEU A 26 15.75 -9.04 10.34
N LEU A 27 15.96 -10.16 11.03
CA LEU A 27 17.18 -10.45 11.79
C LEU A 27 18.25 -11.18 10.97
N ASN A 28 17.97 -11.51 9.71
CA ASN A 28 18.89 -12.26 8.86
C ASN A 28 19.83 -11.29 8.12
N SER A 29 21.12 -11.30 8.48
CA SER A 29 22.14 -10.40 7.88
C SER A 29 22.41 -10.63 6.39
N GLN A 30 21.94 -11.75 5.83
CA GLN A 30 22.08 -12.09 4.42
C GLN A 30 20.91 -11.58 3.55
N VAL A 31 19.85 -11.05 4.16
CA VAL A 31 18.62 -10.67 3.45
C VAL A 31 18.28 -9.21 3.76
N GLN A 32 18.16 -8.39 2.72
CA GLN A 32 17.67 -7.02 2.84
C GLN A 32 16.16 -7.00 2.60
N VAL A 33 15.42 -6.38 3.51
CA VAL A 33 13.96 -6.21 3.41
C VAL A 33 13.58 -4.75 3.64
N GLY A 34 12.60 -4.28 2.88
CA GLY A 34 11.96 -2.99 3.05
C GLY A 34 10.85 -3.12 4.09
N VAL A 35 10.73 -2.13 4.96
CA VAL A 35 9.79 -2.18 6.08
C VAL A 35 9.09 -0.85 6.20
N GLU A 36 7.76 -0.89 6.15
CA GLU A 36 6.94 0.31 6.20
C GLU A 36 5.94 0.24 7.36
N MET A 37 5.95 1.26 8.21
CA MET A 37 4.95 1.44 9.26
C MET A 37 3.87 2.40 8.79
N TRP A 38 2.65 1.89 8.74
CA TRP A 38 1.50 2.64 8.24
C TRP A 38 0.63 3.07 9.41
N ARG A 39 0.05 4.28 9.36
CA ARG A 39 -0.87 4.76 10.42
C ARG A 39 -2.21 4.02 10.45
N TYR A 40 -2.46 3.20 9.44
CA TYR A 40 -3.65 2.40 9.28
C TYR A 40 -3.27 1.00 8.81
N ASN A 41 -4.16 0.02 8.99
CA ASN A 41 -3.95 -1.32 8.47
C ASN A 41 -4.06 -1.32 6.93
N PRO A 42 -2.97 -1.58 6.19
CA PRO A 42 -2.97 -1.54 4.73
C PRO A 42 -3.90 -2.60 4.12
N ARG A 43 -4.20 -3.69 4.83
CA ARG A 43 -5.14 -4.74 4.38
C ARG A 43 -6.61 -4.28 4.33
N LYS A 44 -6.94 -3.14 4.93
CA LYS A 44 -8.30 -2.58 4.82
C LYS A 44 -8.59 -2.02 3.45
N LEU A 45 -7.55 -1.61 2.73
CA LEU A 45 -7.66 -0.95 1.42
C LEU A 45 -6.96 -1.75 0.32
N SER A 46 -6.07 -2.70 0.66
CA SER A 46 -5.45 -3.57 -0.34
C SER A 46 -6.33 -4.79 -0.66
N THR A 47 -6.82 -4.85 -1.89
CA THR A 47 -7.51 -6.02 -2.42
C THR A 47 -6.51 -6.86 -3.21
N ARG A 48 -6.21 -8.07 -2.71
CA ARG A 48 -5.47 -9.12 -3.46
C ARG A 48 -4.11 -8.69 -4.04
N ASN A 49 -3.18 -8.28 -3.17
CA ASN A 49 -1.75 -8.11 -3.51
C ASN A 49 -1.45 -6.97 -4.53
N ILE A 50 -2.39 -6.04 -4.68
CA ILE A 50 -2.25 -4.81 -5.47
C ILE A 50 -2.13 -3.63 -4.48
N VAL A 51 -1.44 -2.56 -4.89
CA VAL A 51 -1.31 -1.30 -4.15
C VAL A 51 -2.72 -0.78 -3.82
N ASP A 52 -2.89 -0.23 -2.61
CA ASP A 52 -4.16 0.37 -2.22
C ASP A 52 -4.45 1.65 -3.01
N GLU A 53 -5.72 1.92 -3.23
CA GLU A 53 -6.17 3.01 -4.09
C GLU A 53 -5.76 4.39 -3.54
N LEU A 54 -5.63 4.55 -2.21
CA LEU A 54 -5.15 5.80 -1.60
C LEU A 54 -3.67 6.04 -1.87
N SER A 55 -2.83 5.02 -1.70
CA SER A 55 -1.40 5.12 -2.00
C SER A 55 -1.14 5.30 -3.49
N LEU A 56 -1.96 4.69 -4.35
CA LEU A 56 -1.90 4.91 -5.79
C LEU A 56 -2.23 6.36 -6.14
N ALA A 57 -3.30 6.92 -5.57
CA ALA A 57 -3.67 8.32 -5.77
C ALA A 57 -2.57 9.29 -5.27
N LEU A 58 -1.94 8.97 -4.13
CA LEU A 58 -0.81 9.75 -3.60
C LEU A 58 0.41 9.71 -4.52
N ALA A 59 0.72 8.55 -5.10
CA ALA A 59 1.85 8.40 -6.03
C ALA A 59 1.63 9.16 -7.35
N LEU A 60 0.38 9.29 -7.77
CA LEU A 60 -0.02 9.99 -9.00
C LEU A 60 -0.34 11.48 -8.79
N ARG A 61 -0.27 11.99 -7.55
CA ARG A 61 -0.63 13.37 -7.21
C ARG A 61 0.19 14.44 -7.94
N GLU A 62 1.43 14.12 -8.31
CA GLU A 62 2.33 15.05 -9.02
C GLU A 62 2.32 14.85 -10.54
N ASP A 63 1.49 13.92 -11.05
CA ASP A 63 1.30 13.74 -12.49
C ASP A 63 0.41 14.86 -13.04
N ALA A 64 0.90 15.58 -14.05
CA ALA A 64 0.22 16.74 -14.64
C ALA A 64 -0.67 16.38 -15.84
N ASP A 65 -0.84 15.09 -16.14
CA ASP A 65 -1.73 14.61 -17.20
C ASP A 65 -3.20 14.62 -16.71
N GLU A 66 -4.03 15.45 -17.34
CA GLU A 66 -5.46 15.60 -17.02
C GLU A 66 -6.23 14.28 -17.00
N ARG A 67 -5.82 13.30 -17.83
CA ARG A 67 -6.48 11.99 -17.92
C ARG A 67 -6.15 11.12 -16.71
N VAL A 68 -4.96 11.32 -16.13
CA VAL A 68 -4.54 10.64 -14.91
C VAL A 68 -5.27 11.23 -13.72
N GLU A 69 -5.42 12.55 -13.66
CA GLU A 69 -6.21 13.21 -12.62
C GLU A 69 -7.68 12.73 -12.61
N GLU A 70 -8.34 12.70 -13.78
CA GLU A 70 -9.73 12.25 -13.92
C GLU A 70 -9.90 10.78 -13.46
N ALA A 71 -9.00 9.89 -13.89
CA ALA A 71 -9.05 8.48 -13.48
C ALA A 71 -8.82 8.29 -11.96
N VAL A 72 -7.94 9.10 -11.36
CA VAL A 72 -7.71 9.09 -9.91
C VAL A 72 -8.94 9.60 -9.16
N GLU A 73 -9.61 10.65 -9.66
CA GLU A 73 -10.81 11.21 -9.06
C GLU A 73 -12.00 10.24 -9.12
N GLU A 74 -12.25 9.59 -10.26
CA GLU A 74 -13.29 8.56 -10.38
C GLU A 74 -13.06 7.39 -9.41
N MET A 75 -11.83 6.87 -9.37
CA MET A 75 -11.44 5.80 -8.45
C MET A 75 -11.68 6.21 -6.99
N MET A 76 -11.34 7.44 -6.61
CA MET A 76 -11.53 7.94 -5.25
C MET A 76 -13.00 8.10 -4.89
N ASN A 77 -13.83 8.58 -5.82
CA ASN A 77 -15.27 8.71 -5.64
C ASN A 77 -15.96 7.35 -5.45
N GLU A 78 -15.56 6.32 -6.19
CA GLU A 78 -16.04 4.95 -5.95
C GLU A 78 -15.64 4.44 -4.56
N LEU A 79 -14.41 4.71 -4.14
CA LEU A 79 -13.89 4.33 -2.83
C LEU A 79 -14.74 4.94 -1.70
N TRP A 80 -15.01 6.24 -1.77
CA TRP A 80 -15.84 6.94 -0.79
C TRP A 80 -17.28 6.44 -0.80
N ARG A 81 -17.87 6.21 -1.98
CA ARG A 81 -19.21 5.60 -2.11
C ARG A 81 -19.28 4.23 -1.43
N LYS A 82 -18.27 3.38 -1.62
CA LYS A 82 -18.21 2.08 -0.95
C LYS A 82 -18.17 2.27 0.56
N ILE A 83 -17.29 3.12 1.07
CA ILE A 83 -17.16 3.40 2.52
C ILE A 83 -18.48 3.92 3.12
N ASP A 84 -19.15 4.86 2.44
CA ASP A 84 -20.43 5.41 2.89
C ASP A 84 -21.56 4.38 2.82
N SER A 85 -21.54 3.47 1.85
CA SER A 85 -22.51 2.37 1.77
C SER A 85 -22.40 1.37 2.93
N TYR A 86 -21.21 1.19 3.50
CA TYR A 86 -20.99 0.35 4.70
C TYR A 86 -21.41 1.02 6.02
N ARG A 87 -21.83 2.29 5.97
CA ARG A 87 -22.24 3.09 7.14
C ARG A 87 -23.76 3.17 7.35
N ASN A 88 -24.57 2.70 6.40
CA ASN A 88 -26.03 2.52 6.52
C ASN A 88 -26.36 1.04 6.80
#